data_AF-A0A1M6MSK6-F1
#
_entry.id   AF-A0A1M6MSK6-F1
#
_cell.length_a   1.000
_cell.length_b   1.000
_cell.length_c   1.000
_cell.angle_alpha   90.00
_cell.angle_beta   90.00
_cell.angle_gamma   90.00
#
_symmetry.space_group_name_H-M   'P 1'
#
loop_
_entity.id
_entity.type
_entity.pdbx_description
1 polymer ?
#
loop_
_entity_poly.entity_id
_entity_poly.type
_entity_poly.pdbx_seq_one_letter_code
_entity_poly.pdbx_strand_id
1 'polypeptide(L)' 'MGKFMSGMTAGALVGAAVGTVIISQMDRKTQRMIRRTGKKMINSMSDTYDGMMHWMK' A
#
# COMPACT_ATOMS: atom_id res chain seq x y z
N MET A 1 11.93 15.56 10.03
CA MET A 1 10.88 14.58 9.66
C MET A 1 9.77 15.13 8.75
N GLY A 2 9.25 16.35 8.93
CA GLY A 2 8.04 16.83 8.22
C GLY A 2 8.11 16.83 6.68
N LYS A 3 9.25 17.20 6.08
CA LYS A 3 9.41 17.19 4.60
C LYS A 3 9.50 15.78 4.02
N PHE A 4 10.07 14.83 4.77
CA PHE A 4 10.16 13.42 4.38
C PHE A 4 8.78 12.76 4.44
N MET A 5 8.03 12.95 5.54
CA MET A 5 6.65 12.48 5.65
C MET A 5 5.77 13.11 4.57
N SER A 6 5.90 14.42 4.31
CA SER A 6 5.15 15.10 3.24
C SER A 6 5.46 14.53 1.85
N GLY A 7 6.72 14.21 1.54
CA GLY A 7 7.09 13.58 0.27
C GLY A 7 6.56 12.15 0.13
N MET A 8 6.59 11.38 1.23
CA MET A 8 6.07 10.02 1.27
C MET A 8 4.54 10.00 1.12
N THR A 9 3.83 10.90 1.82
CA THR A 9 2.38 11.08 1.69
C THR A 9 2.00 11.52 0.29
N ALA A 10 2.72 12.48 -0.30
CA ALA A 10 2.48 12.90 -1.68
C ALA A 10 2.68 11.75 -2.68
N GLY A 11 3.76 10.96 -2.53
CA GLY A 11 4.00 9.78 -3.35
C GLY A 11 2.90 8.70 -3.20
N ALA A 12 2.42 8.48 -1.97
CA ALA A 12 1.32 7.56 -1.71
C ALA A 12 0.00 8.04 -2.33
N LEU A 13 -0.30 9.35 -2.28
CA LEU A 13 -1.49 9.92 -2.89
C LEU A 13 -1.47 9.82 -4.42
N VAL A 14 -0.32 10.09 -5.04
CA VAL A 14 -0.14 9.92 -6.50
C VAL A 14 -0.28 8.45 -6.90
N GLY A 15 0.39 7.55 -6.18
CA GLY A 15 0.28 6.10 -6.42
C GLY A 15 -1.14 5.57 -6.21
N ALA A 16 -1.84 6.06 -5.19
CA ALA A 16 -3.23 5.70 -4.92
C ALA A 16 -4.17 6.24 -6.01
N ALA A 17 -4.00 7.49 -6.45
CA ALA A 17 -4.81 8.06 -7.53
C ALA A 17 -4.67 7.25 -8.82
N VAL A 18 -3.43 7.01 -9.28
CA VAL A 18 -3.15 6.19 -10.47
C VAL A 18 -3.71 4.78 -10.31
N GLY A 19 -3.49 4.17 -9.14
CA GLY A 19 -4.06 2.86 -8.81
C GLY A 19 -5.59 2.85 -8.90
N THR A 20 -6.27 3.86 -8.34
CA THR A 20 -7.74 3.94 -8.38
C THR A 20 -8.30 4.16 -9.78
N VAL A 21 -7.64 4.95 -10.64
CA VAL A 21 -8.09 5.13 -12.03
C VAL A 21 -7.98 3.82 -12.80
N ILE A 22 -6.86 3.09 -12.66
CA ILE A 22 -6.66 1.79 -13.29
C ILE A 22 -7.63 0.74 -12.71
N ILE A 23 -7.83 0.73 -11.39
CA ILE A 23 -8.77 -0.18 -10.71
C ILE A 23 -10.22 0.09 -11.12
N SER A 24 -10.59 1.35 -11.36
CA SER A 24 -11.96 1.73 -11.74
C SER A 24 -12.39 1.21 -13.11
N GLN A 25 -11.45 1.08 -14.05
CA GLN A 25 -11.71 0.51 -15.39
C GLN A 25 -11.63 -1.02 -15.41
N MET A 26 -11.30 -1.64 -14.28
CA MET A 26 -11.15 -3.07 -14.14
C MET A 26 -12.44 -3.75 -13.72
N ASP A 27 -12.60 -5.00 -14.13
CA ASP A 27 -13.77 -5.80 -13.82
C ASP A 27 -14.05 -5.90 -12.31
N ARG A 28 -15.32 -5.96 -11.90
CA ARG A 28 -15.73 -5.96 -10.47
C ARG A 28 -15.10 -7.12 -9.69
N LYS A 29 -14.82 -8.25 -10.38
CA LYS A 29 -14.11 -9.39 -9.79
C LYS A 29 -12.68 -9.02 -9.42
N THR A 30 -11.96 -8.33 -10.29
CA THR A 30 -10.57 -7.94 -10.05
C THR A 30 -10.47 -6.84 -9.02
N GLN A 31 -11.42 -5.90 -8.97
CA GLN A 31 -11.50 -4.93 -7.85
C GLN A 31 -11.62 -5.62 -6.48
N ARG A 32 -12.48 -6.64 -6.36
CA ARG A 32 -12.60 -7.42 -5.11
C ARG A 32 -11.33 -8.20 -4.80
N MET A 33 -10.67 -8.73 -5.83
CA MET A 33 -9.37 -9.41 -5.67
C MET A 33 -8.32 -8.44 -5.16
N ILE A 34 -8.14 -7.28 -5.79
CA ILE A 34 -7.18 -6.25 -5.39
C ILE A 34 -7.44 -5.78 -3.95
N ARG A 35 -8.70 -5.60 -3.55
CA ARG A 35 -9.04 -5.29 -2.14
C ARG A 35 -8.63 -6.40 -1.17
N ARG A 36 -8.82 -7.67 -1.54
CA ARG A 36 -8.40 -8.82 -0.71
C ARG A 36 -6.88 -8.95 -0.66
N THR A 37 -6.20 -8.78 -1.79
CA THR A 37 -4.74 -8.84 -1.89
C THR A 37 -4.11 -7.67 -1.16
N GLY A 38 -4.67 -6.46 -1.25
CA GLY A 38 -4.21 -5.30 -0.49
C GLY A 38 -4.26 -5.53 1.02
N LYS A 39 -5.36 -6.11 1.54
CA LYS A 39 -5.43 -6.51 2.96
C LYS A 39 -4.37 -7.55 3.34
N LYS A 40 -4.13 -8.55 2.50
CA LYS A 40 -3.06 -9.55 2.72
C LYS A 40 -1.67 -8.91 2.69
N MET A 41 -1.44 -8.01 1.75
CA MET A 41 -0.15 -7.30 1.59
C MET A 41 0.16 -6.42 2.80
N ILE A 42 -0.84 -5.72 3.35
CA ILE A 42 -0.67 -4.93 4.57
C ILE A 42 -0.29 -5.82 5.75
N ASN A 43 -1.00 -6.94 5.96
CA ASN A 43 -0.64 -7.88 7.02
C ASN A 43 0.77 -8.45 6.82
N SER A 44 1.12 -8.89 5.60
CA SER A 44 2.46 -9.41 5.31
C SER A 44 3.56 -8.37 5.44
N MET A 45 3.31 -7.11 5.06
CA MET A 45 4.26 -6.02 5.30
C MET A 45 4.40 -5.77 6.79
N SER A 46 3.32 -5.80 7.57
CA SER A 46 3.39 -5.65 9.02
C SER A 46 4.27 -6.73 9.65
N ASP A 47 4.06 -8.00 9.30
CA ASP A 47 4.87 -9.11 9.82
C ASP A 47 6.35 -8.99 9.41
N THR A 48 6.60 -8.56 8.17
CA THR A 48 7.96 -8.38 7.64
C THR A 48 8.67 -7.18 8.29
N TYR A 49 7.95 -6.07 8.47
CA TYR A 49 8.48 -4.86 9.10
C TYR A 49 8.76 -5.08 10.58
N ASP A 50 7.89 -5.80 11.27
CA ASP A 50 8.06 -6.17 12.67
C ASP A 50 9.26 -7.12 12.84
N GLY A 51 9.41 -8.12 11.96
CA GLY A 51 10.59 -8.99 11.91
C GLY A 51 11.89 -8.23 11.60
N MET A 52 11.85 -7.27 10.67
CA MET A 52 13.01 -6.45 10.31
C MET A 52 13.41 -5.47 11.42
N MET A 53 12.42 -4.86 12.10
CA MET A 53 12.65 -3.98 13.25
C MET A 53 13.15 -4.74 14.47
N HIS A 54 12.68 -5.96 14.69
CA HIS A 54 13.20 -6.85 15.74
C HIS A 54 14.67 -7.22 15.47
N TRP A 55 15.04 -7.50 14.22
CA TRP A 55 16.44 -7.77 13.83
C TRP A 55 17.37 -6.55 13.90
N MET A 56 16.83 -5.34 13.78
CA MET A 56 17.61 -4.10 13.87
C MET A 56 17.80 -3.60 15.31
N LYS A 57 17.16 -4.22 16.31
CA LYS A 57 17.26 -3.85 17.72
C LYS A 57 18.35 -4.68 18.42
#